data_AF-A0A9C8GLB5-F1
#
_entry.id   AF-A0A9C8GLB5-F1
#
_cell.length_a   1.000
_cell.length_b   1.000
_cell.length_c   1.000
_cell.angle_alpha   90.00
_cell.angle_beta   90.00
_cell.angle_gamma   90.00
#
_symmetry.space_group_name_H-M   'P 1'
#
loop_
_entity.id
_entity.type
_entity.pdbx_description
1 polymer ?
#
loop_
_entity_poly.entity_id
_entity_poly.type
_entity_poly.pdbx_seq_one_letter_code
_entity_poly.pdbx_strand_id
1 'polypeptide(L)' 'MSSIAIQTLVGAALLDHEFCEALLNGERARVLASFDLSDVEEEIALTIEASSIQEFAYQLYEWFTS' A
#
# COMPACT_ATOMS: atom_id res chain seq x y z
N MET A 1 -11.77 -9.12 3.39
CA MET A 1 -10.73 -10.19 3.31
C MET A 1 -9.47 -9.67 3.99
N SER A 2 -8.64 -10.50 4.60
CA SER A 2 -7.36 -10.06 5.21
C SER A 2 -6.21 -10.61 4.38
N SER A 3 -5.54 -9.75 3.62
CA SER A 3 -4.41 -10.13 2.78
C SER A 3 -3.07 -9.92 3.48
N ILE A 4 -2.29 -10.99 3.60
CA ILE A 4 -0.95 -10.95 4.21
C ILE A 4 -0.03 -10.01 3.42
N ALA A 5 -0.19 -9.93 2.09
CA ALA A 5 0.60 -9.07 1.23
C ALA A 5 0.41 -7.58 1.58
N ILE A 6 -0.84 -7.14 1.77
CA ILE A 6 -1.17 -5.76 2.20
C ILE A 6 -0.61 -5.46 3.60
N GLN A 7 -0.78 -6.38 4.55
CA GLN A 7 -0.23 -6.20 5.89
C GLN A 7 1.30 -6.09 5.87
N THR A 8 1.94 -6.87 5.00
CA THR A 8 3.39 -6.82 4.80
C THR A 8 3.80 -5.51 4.12
N LEU A 9 3.04 -5.02 3.13
CA LEU A 9 3.25 -3.75 2.46
C LEU A 9 3.22 -2.58 3.45
N VAL A 10 2.15 -2.50 4.26
CA VAL A 10 2.00 -1.44 5.26
C VAL A 10 3.07 -1.58 6.35
N GLY A 11 3.37 -2.81 6.78
CA GLY A 11 4.45 -3.08 7.73
C GLY A 11 5.82 -2.64 7.22
N ALA A 12 6.14 -2.91 5.96
CA ALA A 12 7.38 -2.47 5.32
C ALA A 12 7.49 -0.95 5.31
N ALA A 13 6.43 -0.24 4.91
CA ALA A 13 6.41 1.23 4.90
C ALA A 13 6.46 1.87 6.30
N LEU A 14 6.02 1.15 7.34
CA LEU A 14 6.16 1.63 8.72
C LEU A 14 7.58 1.46 9.27
N LEU A 15 8.32 0.47 8.79
CA LEU A 15 9.65 0.11 9.30
C LEU A 15 10.79 0.66 8.45
N ASP A 16 10.53 0.95 7.18
CA ASP A 16 11.50 1.44 6.21
C ASP A 16 11.03 2.78 5.63
N HIS A 17 11.77 3.84 5.97
CA HIS A 17 11.45 5.20 5.55
C HIS A 17 11.66 5.42 4.05
N GLU A 18 12.71 4.84 3.46
CA GLU A 18 12.98 4.96 2.01
C GLU A 18 11.88 4.27 1.21
N PHE A 19 11.43 3.11 1.70
CA PHE A 19 10.28 2.42 1.15
C PHE A 19 9.01 3.26 1.23
N CYS A 20 8.75 3.87 2.39
CA CYS A 20 7.58 4.73 2.59
C CYS A 20 7.58 5.92 1.62
N GLU A 21 8.72 6.58 1.45
CA GLU A 21 8.85 7.66 0.47
C GLU A 21 8.62 7.16 -0.95
N ALA A 22 9.18 6.01 -1.34
CA ALA A 22 8.95 5.43 -2.66
C ALA A 22 7.47 5.08 -2.89
N LEU A 23 6.80 4.55 -1.87
CA LEU A 23 5.37 4.21 -1.91
C LEU A 23 4.49 5.46 -2.10
N LEU A 24 4.87 6.59 -1.49
CA LEU A 24 4.08 7.82 -1.50
C LEU A 24 4.45 8.78 -2.65
N ASN A 25 5.68 8.73 -3.18
CA ASN A 25 6.22 9.77 -4.07
C ASN A 25 6.46 9.31 -5.53
N GLY A 26 5.53 8.53 -6.09
CA GLY A 26 5.48 8.25 -7.54
C GLY A 26 6.20 6.97 -8.01
N GLU A 27 6.97 6.31 -7.14
CA GLU A 27 7.56 4.98 -7.40
C GLU A 27 6.62 3.83 -7.01
N ARG A 28 5.35 4.16 -6.70
CA ARG A 28 4.39 3.22 -6.11
C ARG A 28 4.23 1.93 -6.91
N ALA A 29 4.02 2.02 -8.22
CA ALA A 29 3.84 0.83 -9.07
C ALA A 29 5.05 -0.13 -8.98
N ARG A 30 6.27 0.42 -8.95
CA ARG A 30 7.50 -0.36 -8.81
C ARG A 30 7.55 -1.06 -7.46
N VAL A 31 7.16 -0.35 -6.40
CA VAL A 31 7.16 -0.87 -5.03
C VAL A 31 6.11 -1.97 -4.87
N LEU A 32 4.88 -1.74 -5.35
CA LEU A 32 3.79 -2.71 -5.27
C LEU A 32 4.11 -4.00 -6.02
N ALA A 33 4.79 -3.93 -7.16
CA ALA A 33 5.22 -5.11 -7.94
C ALA A 33 6.17 -6.07 -7.18
N SER A 34 6.74 -5.64 -6.05
CA SER A 34 7.55 -6.52 -5.18
C SER A 34 6.72 -7.34 -4.18
N PHE A 35 5.41 -7.12 -4.12
CA PHE A 35 4.48 -7.82 -3.24
C PHE A 35 3.56 -8.72 -4.06
N ASP A 36 3.16 -9.85 -3.46
CA ASP A 36 2.20 -10.79 -4.04
C ASP A 36 0.77 -10.28 -3.85
N LEU A 37 0.47 -9.12 -4.46
CA LEU A 37 -0.86 -8.52 -4.49
C LEU A 37 -1.67 -9.14 -5.64
N SER A 38 -2.97 -9.35 -5.40
CA SER A 38 -3.90 -9.63 -6.50
C SER A 38 -4.07 -8.39 -7.38
N ASP A 39 -4.50 -8.60 -8.64
CA ASP A 39 -4.76 -7.51 -9.60
C ASP A 39 -5.68 -6.43 -9.00
N VAL A 40 -6.69 -6.86 -8.23
CA VAL A 40 -7.64 -5.97 -7.55
C VAL A 40 -6.91 -5.12 -6.50
N GLU A 41 -6.13 -5.75 -5.62
CA GLU A 41 -5.39 -5.05 -4.55
C GLU A 41 -4.36 -4.06 -5.09
N GLU A 42 -3.65 -4.45 -6.15
CA GLU A 42 -2.70 -3.57 -6.82
C GLU A 42 -3.40 -2.35 -7.42
N GLU A 43 -4.52 -2.55 -8.15
CA GLU A 43 -5.31 -1.46 -8.73
C GLU A 43 -5.75 -0.45 -7.66
N ILE A 44 -6.27 -0.94 -6.53
CA ILE A 44 -6.72 -0.08 -5.42
C ILE A 44 -5.55 0.68 -4.82
N ALA A 45 -4.45 -0.01 -4.50
CA ALA A 45 -3.27 0.60 -3.92
C ALA A 45 -2.70 1.71 -4.83
N LEU A 46 -2.77 1.53 -6.15
CA LEU A 46 -2.39 2.55 -7.13
C LEU A 46 -3.30 3.79 -7.09
N THR A 47 -4.61 3.62 -6.86
CA THR A 47 -5.57 4.75 -6.83
C THR A 47 -5.56 5.59 -5.56
N ILE A 48 -4.92 5.12 -4.47
CA ILE A 48 -4.98 5.81 -3.17
C ILE A 48 -4.18 7.12 -3.18
N GLU A 49 -4.84 8.24 -2.91
CA GLU A 49 -4.17 9.52 -2.73
C GLU A 49 -3.91 9.74 -1.24
N ALA A 50 -2.65 9.55 -0.82
CA ALA A 50 -2.25 9.66 0.57
C ALA A 50 -0.94 10.45 0.71
N SER A 51 -0.87 11.30 1.73
CA SER A 51 0.32 12.10 2.08
C SER A 51 1.13 11.46 3.22
N SER A 52 0.61 10.40 3.81
CA SER A 52 1.24 9.64 4.89
C SER A 52 0.91 8.16 4.80
N ILE A 53 1.73 7.31 5.43
CA ILE A 53 1.45 5.87 5.52
C ILE A 53 0.18 5.56 6.32
N GLN A 54 -0.16 6.39 7.30
CA GLN A 54 -1.38 6.25 8.08
C GLN A 54 -2.62 6.50 7.22
N GLU A 55 -2.62 7.55 6.39
CA GLU A 55 -3.70 7.81 5.43
C GLU A 55 -3.81 6.69 4.39
N PHE A 56 -2.68 6.21 3.88
CA PHE A 56 -2.64 5.11 2.92
C PHE A 56 -3.25 3.83 3.50
N ALA A 57 -2.83 3.45 4.71
CA ALA A 57 -3.36 2.28 5.41
C ALA A 57 -4.86 2.42 5.74
N TYR A 58 -5.31 3.63 6.10
CA TYR A 58 -6.72 3.90 6.37
C TYR A 58 -7.59 3.71 5.13
N GLN A 59 -7.20 4.28 3.98
CA GLN A 59 -7.96 4.13 2.73
C GLN A 59 -7.98 2.67 2.23
N LEU A 60 -6.87 1.94 2.37
CA LEU A 60 -6.86 0.50 2.10
C LEU A 60 -7.86 -0.25 2.99
N TYR A 61 -7.89 0.07 4.28
CA TYR A 61 -8.80 -0.55 5.23
C TYR A 61 -10.28 -0.23 4.93
N GLU A 62 -10.60 1.01 4.56
CA GLU A 62 -11.95 1.38 4.13
C GLU A 62 -12.40 0.55 2.92
N TRP A 63 -11.51 0.35 1.95
CA TRP A 63 -11.84 -0.52 0.81
C TRP A 63 -12.09 -1.97 1.21
N PHE A 64 -11.29 -2.53 2.12
CA PHE A 64 -11.47 -3.92 2.59
C PHE A 64 -12.75 -4.16 3.39
N THR A 65 -13.30 -3.10 3.98
CA THR A 65 -14.46 -3.16 4.88
C THR A 65 -15.76 -2.64 4.25
N SER A 66 -15.67 -2.03 3.06
CA SER A 66 -16.81 -1.71 2.19
C SER A 66 -17.33 -2.93 1.45
#